data_AF-A0A1W1CTJ9-F1
#
_entry.id   AF-A0A1W1CTJ9-F1
#
_cell.length_a   1.000
_cell.length_b   1.000
_cell.length_c   1.000
_cell.angle_alpha   90.00
_cell.angle_beta   90.00
_cell.angle_gamma   90.00
#
_symmetry.space_group_name_H-M   'P 1'
#
loop_
_entity.id
_entity.type
_entity.pdbx_description
1 polymer ?
#
loop_
_entity_poly.entity_id
_entity_poly.type
_entity_poly.pdbx_seq_one_letter_code
_entity_poly.pdbx_strand_id
1 'polypeptide(L)'
;MEIPKLLKNNSTKQIRKVKFEEEGSYSYEEERSYSYEELKTNVAQLENIKQSFKIDMLLASQLTEEIANRCEDILFDRACIINENELFFTYTQTIIDEIVNLMGEDSREYFNKMKNKKIPLGEVQFTRYSDGQKYQYLLSIEYVPDVKNMTSTKESIKWSKDEKSILSSYSVESSNYTYDTKFDFLEKDDKSKEMSMEGIFNTKFNDDIFNSNLKFKIVERGDADKTFDVTSSNKSSSNHSDEEQYSDSSIGYISNKGGSLLFISNNAGNIESKERESFDADGKVISRRYCDIYSSCDLNDESTWLDSNRDIFIGDPNSSHSLESTEILIQMFNLVGIPKSIVINICQDDNENGSCENKEPQAILTKDSQKTNETYLLENNNPNKPILMELQDKSKVNFDDGKFTFNFNKSKIEKIKELSILQTMVDNNIISSVEADTFRTLTNKEAQDKFYTALLDALENNINTFRNNGIDKQRVINVIIEKMGNKIKINQKQANKINACGTNKNCVDKEIKKILDIV
;
A
#
# COMPACT_ATOMS: atom_id res chain seq x y z
N MET A 1 -9.61 -27.34 30.77
CA MET A 1 -9.49 -25.96 30.25
C MET A 1 -9.13 -26.04 28.78
N GLU A 2 -9.81 -25.34 27.87
CA GLU A 2 -9.38 -25.25 26.47
C GLU A 2 -8.95 -23.81 26.18
N ILE A 3 -7.73 -23.64 25.64
CA ILE A 3 -7.30 -22.35 25.06
C ILE A 3 -8.21 -21.97 23.90
N PRO A 4 -8.53 -20.67 23.72
CA PRO A 4 -9.41 -20.19 22.66
C PRO A 4 -9.08 -20.74 21.27
N LYS A 5 -10.10 -21.22 20.54
CA LYS A 5 -9.99 -21.73 19.16
C LYS A 5 -9.54 -20.66 18.18
N LEU A 6 -9.95 -19.41 18.40
CA LEU A 6 -9.46 -18.25 17.62
C LEU A 6 -7.92 -18.13 17.64
N LEU A 7 -7.27 -18.69 18.67
CA LEU A 7 -5.82 -18.67 18.85
C LEU A 7 -5.12 -19.95 18.34
N LYS A 8 -5.88 -21.01 18.03
CA LYS A 8 -5.35 -22.33 17.63
C LYS A 8 -5.27 -22.54 16.10
N ASN A 9 -5.77 -21.62 15.28
CA ASN A 9 -6.01 -21.92 13.87
C ASN A 9 -4.80 -21.61 12.94
N ASN A 10 -4.44 -22.62 12.15
CA ASN A 10 -3.34 -22.68 11.18
C ASN A 10 -3.68 -22.00 9.84
N SER A 11 -2.67 -21.30 9.29
CA SER A 11 -2.35 -20.93 7.89
C SER A 11 -3.44 -20.83 6.79
N THR A 12 -3.42 -19.74 6.01
CA THR A 12 -3.27 -19.73 4.51
C THR A 12 -3.62 -18.42 3.79
N LYS A 13 -4.09 -17.37 4.46
CA LYS A 13 -4.02 -16.01 3.85
C LYS A 13 -2.74 -15.34 4.28
N GLN A 14 -1.65 -15.68 3.58
CA GLN A 14 -0.54 -14.75 3.43
C GLN A 14 -1.16 -13.43 2.93
N ILE A 15 -1.24 -12.43 3.81
CA ILE A 15 -1.07 -11.06 3.32
C ILE A 15 0.30 -11.13 2.67
N ARG A 16 0.35 -11.06 1.33
CA ARG A 16 1.60 -11.14 0.59
C ARG A 16 2.56 -10.17 1.26
N LYS A 17 3.71 -10.67 1.74
CA LYS A 17 4.82 -9.82 2.15
C LYS A 17 5.01 -8.79 1.04
N VAL A 18 4.74 -7.53 1.34
CA VAL A 18 5.28 -6.44 0.53
C VAL A 18 6.79 -6.64 0.64
N LYS A 19 7.41 -7.10 -0.46
CA LYS A 19 8.86 -7.23 -0.49
C LYS A 19 9.40 -5.80 -0.50
N PHE A 20 10.05 -5.42 0.59
CA PHE A 20 10.79 -4.19 0.67
C PHE A 20 12.18 -4.46 0.10
N GLU A 21 12.49 -3.83 -1.04
CA GLU A 21 13.87 -3.72 -1.51
C GLU A 21 14.54 -2.62 -0.68
N GLU A 22 15.25 -3.03 0.38
CA GLU A 22 16.28 -2.21 0.99
C GLU A 22 17.58 -2.45 0.22
N GLU A 23 18.09 -1.42 -0.46
CA GLU A 23 19.52 -1.12 -0.63
C GLU A 23 19.66 0.09 -1.58
N GLY A 24 20.01 1.26 -1.02
CA GLY A 24 20.28 2.46 -1.83
C GLY A 24 20.77 3.62 -0.96
N SER A 25 21.98 4.09 -1.25
CA SER A 25 22.73 5.11 -0.51
C SER A 25 21.95 6.39 -0.19
N TYR A 26 22.21 6.96 1.00
CA TYR A 26 21.82 8.31 1.43
C TYR A 26 22.25 9.37 0.40
N SER A 27 21.40 9.62 -0.59
CA SER A 27 21.37 10.88 -1.33
C SER A 27 20.15 11.66 -0.82
N TYR A 28 20.23 12.98 -0.83
CA TYR A 28 19.16 13.89 -0.42
C TYR A 28 17.97 13.83 -1.43
N GLU A 29 17.38 12.65 -1.60
CA GLU A 29 16.24 12.37 -2.46
C GLU A 29 14.95 12.44 -1.64
N GLU A 30 13.93 13.08 -2.23
CA GLU A 30 12.51 13.06 -1.90
C GLU A 30 12.20 12.86 -0.41
N GLU A 31 11.79 13.93 0.28
CA GLU A 31 11.21 13.88 1.63
C GLU A 31 10.10 12.81 1.68
N ARG A 32 10.49 11.58 2.02
CA ARG A 32 9.57 10.50 2.36
C ARG A 32 8.79 11.01 3.55
N SER A 33 7.46 10.91 3.53
CA SER A 33 6.64 11.30 4.68
C SER A 33 7.13 10.49 5.86
N TYR A 34 7.80 11.18 6.77
CA TYR A 34 8.39 10.60 7.96
C TYR A 34 7.30 9.85 8.74
N SER A 35 6.10 10.43 8.81
CA SER A 35 4.95 9.87 9.51
C SER A 35 4.42 8.57 8.88
N TYR A 36 4.40 8.43 7.54
CA TYR A 36 3.95 7.18 6.93
C TYR A 36 4.98 6.06 7.05
N GLU A 37 6.27 6.35 6.86
CA GLU A 37 7.33 5.36 7.06
C GLU A 37 7.45 4.96 8.54
N GLU A 38 7.23 5.89 9.47
CA GLU A 38 7.10 5.58 10.90
C GLU A 38 5.89 4.69 11.17
N LEU A 39 4.72 4.98 10.59
CA LEU A 39 3.55 4.12 10.72
C LEU A 39 3.81 2.72 10.17
N LYS A 40 4.49 2.58 9.02
CA LYS A 40 4.90 1.28 8.49
C LYS A 40 5.83 0.54 9.45
N THR A 41 6.80 1.24 10.02
CA THR A 41 7.73 0.69 11.01
C THR A 41 6.97 0.19 12.23
N ASN A 42 6.03 0.99 12.74
CA ASN A 42 5.14 0.61 13.83
C ASN A 42 4.33 -0.63 13.45
N VAL A 43 3.68 -0.66 12.28
CA VAL A 43 2.94 -1.84 11.81
C VAL A 43 3.82 -3.08 11.67
N ALA A 44 5.06 -2.95 11.21
CA ALA A 44 6.00 -4.06 11.14
C ALA A 44 6.37 -4.58 12.54
N GLN A 45 6.60 -3.68 13.50
CA GLN A 45 6.79 -4.05 14.92
C GLN A 45 5.56 -4.76 15.49
N LEU A 46 4.34 -4.30 15.16
CA LEU A 46 3.09 -4.94 15.56
C LEU A 46 2.97 -6.36 15.02
N GLU A 47 3.32 -6.58 13.75
CA GLU A 47 3.32 -7.93 13.18
C GLU A 47 4.34 -8.83 13.89
N ASN A 48 5.52 -8.32 14.24
CA ASN A 48 6.51 -9.07 15.02
C ASN A 48 5.97 -9.44 16.42
N ILE A 49 5.37 -8.50 17.14
CA ILE A 49 4.76 -8.72 18.46
C ILE A 49 3.63 -9.75 18.35
N LYS A 50 2.79 -9.65 17.30
CA LYS A 50 1.73 -10.62 17.03
C LYS A 50 2.28 -12.02 16.75
N GLN A 51 3.44 -12.15 16.09
CA GLN A 51 4.08 -13.47 15.94
C GLN A 51 4.60 -14.00 17.27
N SER A 52 5.24 -13.17 18.09
CA SER A 52 5.66 -13.55 19.46
C SER A 52 4.46 -14.04 20.27
N PHE A 53 3.35 -13.29 20.25
CA PHE A 53 2.13 -13.69 20.94
C PHE A 53 1.60 -15.06 20.47
N LYS A 54 1.65 -15.35 19.17
CA LYS A 54 1.25 -16.68 18.66
C LYS A 54 2.14 -17.80 19.18
N ILE A 55 3.44 -17.53 19.32
CA ILE A 55 4.39 -18.48 19.89
C ILE A 55 4.06 -18.70 21.36
N ASP A 56 3.88 -17.64 22.13
CA ASP A 56 3.53 -17.73 23.54
C ASP A 56 2.22 -18.50 23.76
N MET A 57 1.21 -18.24 22.94
CA MET A 57 -0.04 -19.00 22.93
C MET A 57 0.15 -20.48 22.59
N LEU A 58 1.02 -20.77 21.62
CA LEU A 58 1.40 -22.14 21.28
C LEU A 58 2.07 -22.82 22.48
N LEU A 59 3.00 -22.15 23.16
CA LEU A 59 3.67 -22.66 24.36
C LEU A 59 2.67 -22.92 25.49
N ALA A 60 1.79 -21.96 25.79
CA ALA A 60 0.74 -22.08 26.81
C ALA A 60 -0.21 -23.26 26.50
N SER A 61 -0.48 -23.55 25.22
CA SER A 61 -1.33 -24.68 24.82
C SER A 61 -0.77 -26.03 25.24
N GLN A 62 0.55 -26.16 25.27
CA GLN A 62 1.23 -27.38 25.70
C GLN A 62 1.16 -27.57 27.22
N LEU A 63 0.97 -26.49 27.96
CA LEU A 63 0.91 -26.49 29.43
C LEU A 63 -0.53 -26.57 29.96
N THR A 64 -1.52 -26.41 29.08
CA THR A 64 -2.92 -26.24 29.47
C THR A 64 -3.48 -27.43 30.24
N GLU A 65 -3.15 -28.65 29.83
CA GLU A 65 -3.60 -29.87 30.52
C GLU A 65 -2.99 -29.98 31.92
N GLU A 66 -1.68 -29.73 32.04
CA GLU A 66 -0.99 -29.79 33.32
C GLU A 66 -1.46 -28.71 34.30
N ILE A 67 -1.63 -27.47 33.82
CA ILE A 67 -2.21 -26.38 34.61
C ILE A 67 -3.64 -26.76 35.03
N ALA A 68 -4.47 -27.28 34.12
CA ALA A 68 -5.84 -27.66 34.47
C ALA A 68 -5.88 -28.72 35.56
N ASN A 69 -5.01 -29.73 35.49
CA ASN A 69 -4.93 -30.80 36.49
C ASN A 69 -4.47 -30.28 37.85
N ARG A 70 -3.53 -29.33 37.88
CA ARG A 70 -3.05 -28.72 39.14
C ARG A 70 -4.05 -27.73 39.75
N CYS A 71 -4.88 -27.13 38.92
CA CYS A 71 -5.80 -26.05 39.29
C CYS A 71 -7.28 -26.48 39.32
N GLU A 72 -7.58 -27.79 39.30
CA GLU A 72 -8.93 -28.34 39.16
C GLU A 72 -9.89 -27.89 40.29
N ASP A 73 -9.39 -27.84 41.53
CA ASP A 73 -10.19 -27.60 42.74
C ASP A 73 -10.35 -26.12 43.14
N ILE A 74 -10.03 -25.19 42.23
CA ILE A 74 -9.92 -23.78 42.60
C ILE A 74 -11.27 -23.08 42.55
N LEU A 75 -11.61 -22.48 43.68
CA LEU A 75 -12.80 -21.62 43.81
C LEU A 75 -12.70 -20.41 42.88
N PHE A 76 -13.85 -19.96 42.38
CA PHE A 76 -13.96 -18.72 41.62
C PHE A 76 -13.29 -17.56 42.37
N ASP A 77 -12.67 -16.67 41.61
CA ASP A 77 -12.00 -15.46 42.07
C ASP A 77 -10.80 -15.72 43.01
N ARG A 78 -10.27 -16.96 43.03
CA ARG A 78 -8.98 -17.30 43.65
C ARG A 78 -7.96 -17.70 42.60
N ALA A 79 -6.71 -17.31 42.85
CA ALA A 79 -5.58 -17.67 42.02
C ALA A 79 -5.03 -19.05 42.40
N CYS A 80 -4.87 -19.91 41.40
CA CYS A 80 -3.91 -21.02 41.39
C CYS A 80 -2.52 -20.42 41.26
N ILE A 81 -1.61 -20.79 42.16
CA ILE A 81 -0.20 -20.42 42.05
C ILE A 81 0.58 -21.73 41.91
N ILE A 82 1.28 -21.87 40.79
CA ILE A 82 2.27 -22.92 40.56
C ILE A 82 3.62 -22.23 40.71
N ASN A 83 4.41 -22.67 41.69
CA ASN A 83 5.64 -21.98 42.05
C ASN A 83 6.70 -22.14 40.95
N GLU A 84 7.71 -21.27 41.01
CA GLU A 84 8.90 -21.34 40.16
C GLU A 84 9.49 -22.76 40.12
N ASN A 85 9.92 -23.21 38.94
CA ASN A 85 10.52 -24.53 38.71
C ASN A 85 9.60 -25.73 38.96
N GLU A 86 8.30 -25.53 39.21
CA GLU A 86 7.34 -26.64 39.30
C GLU A 86 6.75 -27.04 37.95
N LEU A 87 6.78 -26.14 36.96
CA LEU A 87 6.28 -26.35 35.60
C LEU A 87 7.42 -26.21 34.58
N PHE A 88 7.44 -27.12 33.60
CA PHE A 88 8.50 -27.16 32.59
C PHE A 88 7.91 -27.24 31.19
N PHE A 89 8.48 -26.48 30.28
CA PHE A 89 8.20 -26.59 28.86
C PHE A 89 9.32 -27.38 28.15
N THR A 90 8.98 -28.24 27.18
CA THR A 90 9.96 -28.95 26.36
C THR A 90 9.75 -28.65 24.88
N TYR A 91 10.77 -28.12 24.21
CA TYR A 91 10.75 -27.90 22.76
C TYR A 91 10.83 -29.24 22.02
N THR A 92 9.67 -29.77 21.64
CA THR A 92 9.57 -30.94 20.74
C THR A 92 9.84 -30.51 19.30
N GLN A 93 10.14 -31.47 18.41
CA GLN A 93 10.33 -31.15 17.00
C GLN A 93 9.09 -30.49 16.38
N THR A 94 7.90 -30.97 16.74
CA THR A 94 6.63 -30.42 16.27
C THR A 94 6.48 -28.95 16.64
N ILE A 95 6.76 -28.59 17.91
CA ILE A 95 6.64 -27.20 18.35
C ILE A 95 7.70 -26.32 17.68
N ILE A 96 8.92 -26.83 17.51
CA ILE A 96 9.97 -26.13 16.76
C ILE A 96 9.51 -25.84 15.33
N ASP A 97 8.95 -26.83 14.62
CA ASP A 97 8.49 -26.64 13.25
C ASP A 97 7.34 -25.63 13.18
N GLU A 98 6.43 -25.61 14.16
CA GLU A 98 5.37 -24.61 14.26
C GLU A 98 5.92 -23.20 14.53
N ILE A 99 6.88 -23.04 15.44
CA ILE A 99 7.54 -21.76 15.70
C ILE A 99 8.30 -21.27 14.44
N VAL A 100 9.01 -22.16 13.75
CA VAL A 100 9.71 -21.84 12.50
C VAL A 100 8.73 -21.42 11.41
N ASN A 101 7.54 -22.03 11.34
CA ASN A 101 6.49 -21.59 10.42
C ASN A 101 5.96 -20.18 10.74
N LEU A 102 5.99 -19.75 12.01
CA LEU A 102 5.58 -18.43 12.44
C LEU A 102 6.66 -17.37 12.24
N MET A 103 7.92 -17.69 12.55
CA MET A 103 9.06 -16.74 12.55
C MET A 103 9.88 -16.76 11.25
N GLY A 104 9.80 -17.83 10.46
CA GLY A 104 10.62 -18.05 9.28
C GLY A 104 11.80 -19.01 9.52
N GLU A 105 12.35 -19.54 8.42
CA GLU A 105 13.40 -20.58 8.42
C GLU A 105 14.71 -20.15 9.11
N ASP A 106 15.03 -18.85 9.10
CA ASP A 106 16.25 -18.33 9.75
C ASP A 106 16.27 -18.59 11.27
N SER A 107 15.10 -18.77 11.88
CA SER A 107 14.97 -19.09 13.31
C SER A 107 15.28 -20.56 13.65
N ARG A 108 15.32 -21.46 12.65
CA ARG A 108 15.39 -22.91 12.86
C ARG A 108 16.65 -23.35 13.60
N GLU A 109 17.81 -22.77 13.28
CA GLU A 109 19.06 -23.12 13.94
C GLU A 109 19.00 -22.82 15.45
N TYR A 110 18.43 -21.67 15.82
CA TYR A 110 18.27 -21.27 17.21
C TYR A 110 17.36 -22.25 17.98
N PHE A 111 16.16 -22.54 17.46
CA PHE A 111 15.21 -23.42 18.14
C PHE A 111 15.65 -24.89 18.15
N ASN A 112 16.41 -25.34 17.15
CA ASN A 112 17.02 -26.68 17.19
C ASN A 112 18.01 -26.85 18.34
N LYS A 113 18.69 -25.78 18.78
CA LYS A 113 19.55 -25.80 19.99
C LYS A 113 18.74 -25.93 21.28
N MET A 114 17.43 -25.67 21.23
CA MET A 114 16.50 -25.82 22.36
C MET A 114 15.80 -27.18 22.37
N LYS A 115 15.92 -27.97 21.30
CA LYS A 115 15.26 -29.28 21.17
C LYS A 115 15.53 -30.18 22.36
N ASN A 116 14.45 -30.73 22.92
CA ASN A 116 14.45 -31.60 24.11
C ASN A 116 15.00 -30.95 25.40
N LYS A 117 15.32 -29.65 25.41
CA LYS A 117 15.65 -28.96 26.66
C LYS A 117 14.37 -28.69 27.43
N LYS A 118 14.41 -28.99 28.73
CA LYS A 118 13.39 -28.58 29.68
C LYS A 118 13.69 -27.15 30.11
N ILE A 119 12.76 -26.24 29.85
CA ILE A 119 12.87 -24.85 30.26
C ILE A 119 11.95 -24.68 31.47
N PRO A 120 12.51 -24.40 32.66
CA PRO A 120 11.68 -24.08 33.82
C PRO A 120 10.92 -22.79 33.56
N LEU A 121 9.68 -22.74 34.00
CA LEU A 121 8.90 -21.50 34.05
C LEU A 121 9.06 -20.88 35.44
N GLY A 122 8.89 -19.56 35.50
CA GLY A 122 8.77 -18.84 36.76
C GLY A 122 7.44 -19.13 37.45
N GLU A 123 6.95 -18.17 38.23
CA GLU A 123 5.61 -18.29 38.82
C GLU A 123 4.55 -18.32 37.71
N VAL A 124 3.65 -19.31 37.77
CA VAL A 124 2.49 -19.41 36.90
C VAL A 124 1.22 -19.21 37.72
N GLN A 125 0.48 -18.17 37.39
CA GLN A 125 -0.78 -17.84 38.03
C GLN A 125 -1.96 -18.13 37.11
N PHE A 126 -2.92 -18.93 37.56
CA PHE A 126 -4.17 -19.15 36.84
C PHE A 126 -5.36 -18.73 37.70
N THR A 127 -6.25 -17.90 37.17
CA THR A 127 -7.47 -17.43 37.87
C THR A 127 -8.70 -17.66 37.01
N ARG A 128 -9.75 -18.22 37.62
CA ARG A 128 -11.08 -18.32 37.01
C ARG A 128 -12.02 -17.34 37.70
N TYR A 129 -12.55 -16.41 36.93
CA TYR A 129 -13.50 -15.42 37.43
C TYR A 129 -14.94 -15.87 37.31
N SER A 130 -15.82 -15.25 38.10
CA SER A 130 -17.27 -15.43 38.01
C SER A 130 -17.85 -15.04 36.63
N ASP A 131 -19.00 -15.64 36.27
CA ASP A 131 -19.62 -15.48 34.94
C ASP A 131 -19.97 -14.02 34.58
N GLY A 132 -20.06 -13.10 35.55
CA GLY A 132 -20.38 -11.69 35.34
C GLY A 132 -19.22 -10.79 34.88
N GLN A 133 -17.98 -11.31 34.82
CA GLN A 133 -16.81 -10.55 34.38
C GLN A 133 -16.66 -10.56 32.85
N LYS A 134 -16.03 -9.52 32.26
CA LYS A 134 -15.72 -9.51 30.80
C LYS A 134 -14.81 -10.68 30.40
N TYR A 135 -13.83 -10.99 31.25
CA TYR A 135 -12.89 -12.10 31.06
C TYR A 135 -13.09 -13.12 32.18
N GLN A 136 -13.37 -14.39 31.83
CA GLN A 136 -13.60 -15.47 32.80
C GLN A 136 -12.32 -16.19 33.18
N TYR A 137 -11.23 -15.98 32.44
CA TYR A 137 -9.97 -16.67 32.65
C TYR A 137 -8.80 -15.68 32.58
N LEU A 138 -7.81 -15.88 33.44
CA LEU A 138 -6.51 -15.21 33.43
C LEU A 138 -5.42 -16.27 33.60
N LEU A 139 -4.44 -16.25 32.71
CA LEU A 139 -3.18 -16.96 32.84
C LEU A 139 -2.06 -15.91 32.90
N SER A 140 -1.19 -15.96 33.91
CA SER A 140 0.02 -15.15 33.98
C SER A 140 1.23 -16.09 34.09
N ILE A 141 2.27 -15.82 33.32
CA ILE A 141 3.52 -16.59 33.33
C ILE A 141 4.65 -15.60 33.52
N GLU A 142 5.46 -15.81 34.54
CA GLU A 142 6.75 -15.14 34.70
C GLU A 142 7.84 -16.01 34.10
N TYR A 143 8.72 -15.42 33.30
CA TYR A 143 9.90 -16.08 32.77
C TYR A 143 11.11 -15.51 33.49
N VAL A 144 11.77 -16.35 34.30
CA VAL A 144 13.00 -16.00 35.02
C VAL A 144 14.19 -16.60 34.27
N PRO A 145 14.96 -15.81 33.50
CA PRO A 145 16.15 -16.30 32.84
C PRO A 145 17.25 -16.72 33.82
N ASP A 146 17.98 -17.79 33.47
CA ASP A 146 19.04 -18.43 34.29
C ASP A 146 20.38 -17.64 34.35
N VAL A 147 20.43 -16.38 33.88
CA VAL A 147 21.68 -15.61 33.80
C VAL A 147 21.57 -14.30 34.58
N LYS A 148 22.57 -14.05 35.45
CA LYS A 148 22.66 -12.96 36.46
C LYS A 148 22.49 -11.50 36.00
N ASN A 149 22.18 -11.24 34.73
CA ASN A 149 21.98 -9.90 34.15
C ASN A 149 20.72 -9.80 33.28
N MET A 150 19.76 -10.73 33.39
CA MET A 150 18.69 -10.82 32.41
C MET A 150 17.37 -10.19 32.84
N THR A 151 16.66 -9.75 31.81
CA THR A 151 15.33 -9.18 31.77
C THR A 151 14.29 -10.08 32.44
N SER A 152 13.57 -9.58 33.44
CA SER A 152 12.33 -10.23 33.87
C SER A 152 11.32 -10.06 32.75
N THR A 153 10.63 -11.14 32.38
CA THR A 153 9.55 -11.09 31.38
C THR A 153 8.29 -11.65 32.01
N LYS A 154 7.21 -10.87 31.97
CA LYS A 154 5.90 -11.28 32.45
C LYS A 154 4.91 -11.23 31.32
N GLU A 155 4.22 -12.34 31.10
CA GLU A 155 3.12 -12.41 30.17
C GLU A 155 1.82 -12.66 30.94
N SER A 156 0.72 -12.07 30.47
CA SER A 156 -0.61 -12.40 30.95
C SER A 156 -1.63 -12.42 29.83
N ILE A 157 -2.53 -13.39 29.86
CA ILE A 157 -3.58 -13.58 28.86
C ILE A 157 -4.90 -13.73 29.60
N LYS A 158 -5.84 -12.86 29.26
CA LYS A 158 -7.22 -12.91 29.72
C LYS A 158 -8.14 -13.24 28.55
N TRP A 159 -9.10 -14.11 28.76
CA TRP A 159 -10.09 -14.40 27.73
C TRP A 159 -11.49 -14.64 28.30
N SER A 160 -12.45 -14.32 27.46
CA SER A 160 -13.87 -14.56 27.69
C SER A 160 -14.23 -16.03 27.40
N LYS A 161 -15.31 -16.51 28.02
CA LYS A 161 -15.80 -17.88 27.86
C LYS A 161 -16.26 -18.20 26.44
N ASP A 162 -16.80 -17.23 25.72
CA ASP A 162 -17.19 -17.34 24.31
C ASP A 162 -16.07 -16.99 23.33
N GLU A 163 -14.88 -16.67 23.87
CA GLU A 163 -13.67 -16.32 23.13
C GLU A 163 -13.78 -15.03 22.28
N LYS A 164 -14.86 -14.26 22.44
CA LYS A 164 -15.05 -13.02 21.68
C LYS A 164 -14.18 -11.87 22.18
N SER A 165 -13.74 -11.91 23.44
CA SER A 165 -12.81 -10.95 24.04
C SER A 165 -11.55 -11.66 24.51
N ILE A 166 -10.39 -11.17 24.06
CA ILE A 166 -9.06 -11.66 24.45
C ILE A 166 -8.17 -10.44 24.73
N LEU A 167 -7.56 -10.37 25.91
CA LEU A 167 -6.59 -9.35 26.27
C LEU A 167 -5.27 -10.04 26.62
N SER A 168 -4.24 -9.79 25.84
CA SER A 168 -2.87 -10.18 26.16
C SER A 168 -2.08 -8.99 26.66
N SER A 169 -1.15 -9.21 27.57
CA SER A 169 -0.17 -8.24 28.01
C SER A 169 1.19 -8.88 28.14
N TYR A 170 2.21 -8.18 27.68
CA TYR A 170 3.60 -8.58 27.72
C TYR A 170 4.41 -7.45 28.35
N SER A 171 5.17 -7.77 29.39
CA SER A 171 6.01 -6.82 30.12
C SER A 171 7.44 -7.36 30.18
N VAL A 172 8.41 -6.51 29.90
CA VAL A 172 9.83 -6.81 30.02
C VAL A 172 10.49 -5.72 30.85
N GLU A 173 11.18 -6.12 31.90
CA GLU A 173 11.92 -5.22 32.77
C GLU A 173 13.40 -5.59 32.78
N SER A 174 14.23 -4.64 32.38
CA SER A 174 15.69 -4.68 32.36
C SER A 174 16.24 -3.55 33.22
N SER A 175 17.52 -3.62 33.58
CA SER A 175 18.21 -2.48 34.21
C SER A 175 18.24 -1.23 33.33
N ASN A 176 18.13 -1.39 32.01
CA ASN A 176 18.28 -0.30 31.05
C ASN A 176 16.99 0.03 30.27
N TYR A 177 15.92 -0.76 30.42
CA TYR A 177 14.67 -0.49 29.71
C TYR A 177 13.49 -1.23 30.35
N THR A 178 12.30 -0.65 30.22
CA THR A 178 11.03 -1.32 30.51
C THR A 178 10.17 -1.27 29.26
N TYR A 179 9.51 -2.37 28.95
CA TYR A 179 8.64 -2.49 27.80
C TYR A 179 7.34 -3.16 28.21
N ASP A 180 6.23 -2.43 28.17
CA ASP A 180 4.89 -2.91 28.51
C ASP A 180 3.99 -2.81 27.29
N THR A 181 3.50 -3.93 26.78
CA THR A 181 2.56 -3.96 25.66
C THR A 181 1.30 -4.71 26.02
N LYS A 182 0.16 -4.20 25.57
CA LYS A 182 -1.16 -4.80 25.70
C LYS A 182 -1.78 -4.95 24.33
N PHE A 183 -2.37 -6.11 24.06
CA PHE A 183 -3.13 -6.40 22.85
C PHE A 183 -4.55 -6.81 23.24
N ASP A 184 -5.56 -6.04 22.85
CA ASP A 184 -6.98 -6.36 23.06
C ASP A 184 -7.62 -6.71 21.72
N PHE A 185 -8.23 -7.88 21.67
CA PHE A 185 -9.06 -8.36 20.57
C PHE A 185 -10.50 -8.47 21.05
N LEU A 186 -11.42 -7.91 20.27
CA LEU A 186 -12.85 -7.92 20.52
C LEU A 186 -13.61 -8.24 19.23
N GLU A 187 -14.38 -9.33 19.24
CA GLU A 187 -15.43 -9.62 18.26
C GLU A 187 -16.77 -9.14 18.80
N LYS A 188 -17.38 -8.16 18.12
CA LYS A 188 -18.66 -7.58 18.50
C LYS A 188 -19.81 -8.46 18.03
N ASP A 189 -21.02 -8.18 18.51
CA ASP A 189 -22.22 -8.96 18.16
C ASP A 189 -22.61 -8.88 16.68
N ASP A 190 -22.23 -7.79 16.01
CA ASP A 190 -22.37 -7.62 14.56
C ASP A 190 -21.28 -8.34 13.75
N LYS A 191 -20.40 -9.10 14.42
CA LYS A 191 -19.22 -9.80 13.88
C LYS A 191 -18.10 -8.88 13.40
N SER A 192 -18.20 -7.57 13.62
CA SER A 192 -17.05 -6.69 13.43
C SER A 192 -15.96 -7.04 14.44
N LYS A 193 -14.71 -6.93 13.99
CA LYS A 193 -13.53 -7.27 14.78
C LYS A 193 -12.75 -6.01 15.06
N GLU A 194 -12.42 -5.82 16.33
CA GLU A 194 -11.62 -4.72 16.81
C GLU A 194 -10.33 -5.28 17.40
N MET A 195 -9.22 -4.73 16.95
CA MET A 195 -7.89 -5.00 17.48
C MET A 195 -7.31 -3.69 17.97
N SER A 196 -6.84 -3.65 19.20
CA SER A 196 -6.12 -2.50 19.73
C SER A 196 -4.85 -2.95 20.42
N MET A 197 -3.83 -2.12 20.32
CA MET A 197 -2.57 -2.28 21.01
C MET A 197 -2.20 -0.98 21.72
N GLU A 198 -1.67 -1.12 22.92
CA GLU A 198 -1.05 -0.05 23.69
C GLU A 198 0.32 -0.53 24.14
N GLY A 199 1.37 0.16 23.73
CA GLY A 199 2.76 -0.10 24.09
C GLY A 199 3.36 1.10 24.83
N ILE A 200 4.01 0.86 25.95
CA ILE A 200 4.79 1.84 26.70
C ILE A 200 6.23 1.33 26.72
N PHE A 201 7.13 2.14 26.19
CA PHE A 201 8.56 1.86 26.07
C PHE A 201 9.30 2.91 26.86
N ASN A 202 10.04 2.50 27.90
CA ASN A 202 10.95 3.39 28.59
C ASN A 202 12.37 2.86 28.41
N THR A 203 13.28 3.65 27.85
CA THR A 203 14.69 3.26 27.68
C THR A 203 15.59 4.23 28.43
N LYS A 204 16.61 3.69 29.10
CA LYS A 204 17.63 4.46 29.81
C LYS A 204 18.93 4.44 29.02
N PHE A 205 19.40 5.59 28.56
CA PHE A 205 20.67 5.75 27.84
C PHE A 205 21.47 6.89 28.44
N ASN A 206 22.69 6.63 28.96
CA ASN A 206 23.56 7.65 29.56
C ASN A 206 22.87 8.57 30.60
N ASP A 207 22.09 7.96 31.50
CA ASP A 207 21.23 8.62 32.51
C ASP A 207 19.97 9.32 32.00
N ASP A 208 19.78 9.43 30.68
CA ASP A 208 18.55 9.92 30.08
C ASP A 208 17.50 8.82 30.00
N ILE A 209 16.26 9.17 30.32
CA ILE A 209 15.09 8.30 30.16
C ILE A 209 14.28 8.82 28.99
N PHE A 210 14.13 7.98 27.97
CA PHE A 210 13.23 8.20 26.85
C PHE A 210 11.97 7.38 27.10
N ASN A 211 10.84 8.05 27.23
CA ASN A 211 9.55 7.39 27.34
C ASN A 211 8.83 7.55 26.00
N SER A 212 8.35 6.46 25.42
CA SER A 212 7.48 6.42 24.24
C SER A 212 6.21 5.67 24.59
N ASN A 213 5.06 6.25 24.25
CA ASN A 213 3.75 5.64 24.40
C ASN A 213 3.09 5.54 23.03
N LEU A 214 3.03 4.32 22.51
CA LEU A 214 2.36 3.98 21.27
C LEU A 214 0.97 3.44 21.57
N LYS A 215 -0.05 4.05 20.99
CA LYS A 215 -1.40 3.51 20.91
C LYS A 215 -1.72 3.26 19.46
N PHE A 216 -2.28 2.10 19.17
CA PHE A 216 -2.65 1.71 17.82
C PHE A 216 -3.95 0.93 17.87
N LYS A 217 -4.89 1.24 16.97
CA LYS A 217 -6.19 0.58 16.93
C LYS A 217 -6.64 0.42 15.49
N ILE A 218 -7.10 -0.78 15.18
CA ILE A 218 -7.68 -1.18 13.91
C ILE A 218 -9.09 -1.74 14.17
N VAL A 219 -10.09 -1.25 13.43
CA VAL A 219 -11.46 -1.77 13.48
C VAL A 219 -11.90 -2.22 12.10
N GLU A 220 -12.21 -3.51 11.93
CA GLU A 220 -12.79 -4.05 10.70
C GLU A 220 -14.25 -3.63 10.57
N ARG A 221 -14.62 -2.93 9.49
CA ARG A 221 -15.99 -2.43 9.27
C ARG A 221 -16.99 -3.51 8.86
N GLY A 222 -16.52 -4.70 8.48
CA GLY A 222 -17.37 -5.82 8.02
C GLY A 222 -18.03 -5.58 6.66
N ASP A 223 -17.53 -4.61 5.88
CA ASP A 223 -18.01 -4.35 4.52
C ASP A 223 -17.39 -5.29 3.47
N ALA A 224 -17.90 -5.25 2.23
CA ALA A 224 -17.43 -6.11 1.15
C ALA A 224 -15.97 -5.84 0.73
N ASP A 225 -15.48 -4.63 1.01
CA ASP A 225 -14.14 -4.16 0.64
C ASP A 225 -13.10 -4.43 1.73
N LYS A 226 -13.52 -5.01 2.86
CA LYS A 226 -12.69 -5.28 4.05
C LYS A 226 -11.98 -4.01 4.49
N THR A 227 -12.76 -2.96 4.66
CA THR A 227 -12.25 -1.69 5.16
C THR A 227 -11.92 -1.82 6.64
N PHE A 228 -10.79 -1.23 7.02
CA PHE A 228 -10.36 -1.09 8.39
C PHE A 228 -10.20 0.38 8.75
N ASP A 229 -10.81 0.81 9.84
CA ASP A 229 -10.51 2.09 10.46
C ASP A 229 -9.19 1.96 11.22
N VAL A 230 -8.29 2.91 11.01
CA VAL A 230 -6.97 2.96 11.64
C VAL A 230 -6.87 4.23 12.47
N THR A 231 -6.44 4.07 13.70
CA THR A 231 -6.02 5.18 14.57
C THR A 231 -4.71 4.83 15.23
N SER A 232 -3.75 5.75 15.22
CA SER A 232 -2.51 5.64 15.98
C SER A 232 -2.19 6.93 16.71
N SER A 233 -1.47 6.81 17.82
CA SER A 233 -0.81 7.94 18.46
C SER A 233 0.49 7.46 19.09
N ASN A 234 1.60 8.09 18.75
CA ASN A 234 2.86 7.97 19.44
C ASN A 234 3.07 9.24 20.26
N LYS A 235 3.56 9.10 21.48
CA LYS A 235 4.01 10.21 22.32
C LYS A 235 5.37 9.88 22.86
N SER A 236 6.39 10.64 22.48
CA SER A 236 7.72 10.51 23.02
C SER A 236 8.07 11.73 23.88
N SER A 237 8.80 11.48 24.97
CA SER A 237 9.31 12.52 25.86
C SER A 237 10.68 12.11 26.37
N SER A 238 11.59 13.08 26.48
CA SER A 238 12.88 12.90 27.17
C SER A 238 12.88 13.66 28.50
N ASN A 239 13.55 13.12 29.51
CA ASN A 239 13.65 13.79 30.82
C ASN A 239 14.69 14.95 30.86
N HIS A 240 15.45 15.18 29.78
CA HIS A 240 16.61 16.09 29.81
C HIS A 240 16.27 17.56 29.48
N SER A 241 15.05 17.84 29.00
CA SER A 241 14.55 19.20 28.78
C SER A 241 13.06 19.25 29.09
N ASP A 242 12.60 20.30 29.75
CA ASP A 242 11.18 20.56 30.03
C ASP A 242 10.33 20.76 28.74
N GLU A 243 10.89 20.54 27.53
CA GLU A 243 10.37 21.14 26.30
C GLU A 243 10.13 20.22 25.10
N GLU A 244 10.66 18.99 25.02
CA GLU A 244 10.47 18.17 23.81
C GLU A 244 9.50 16.98 24.03
N GLN A 245 8.21 17.26 23.80
CA GLN A 245 7.19 16.24 23.60
C GLN A 245 6.86 16.17 22.11
N TYR A 246 7.24 15.09 21.45
CA TYR A 246 6.78 14.79 20.10
C TYR A 246 5.56 13.90 20.19
N SER A 247 4.49 14.28 19.50
CA SER A 247 3.29 13.47 19.40
C SER A 247 2.81 13.39 17.97
N ASP A 248 3.02 12.24 17.37
CA ASP A 248 2.48 11.89 16.08
C ASP A 248 1.19 11.10 16.26
N SER A 249 0.19 11.39 15.44
CA SER A 249 -1.04 10.60 15.41
C SER A 249 -1.48 10.39 13.98
N SER A 250 -2.12 9.25 13.73
CA SER A 250 -2.76 8.99 12.46
C SER A 250 -4.22 8.60 12.65
N ILE A 251 -5.07 8.98 11.72
CA ILE A 251 -6.47 8.57 11.66
C ILE A 251 -6.91 8.40 10.21
N GLY A 252 -7.64 7.33 9.91
CA GLY A 252 -8.22 7.14 8.59
C GLY A 252 -8.68 5.72 8.36
N TYR A 253 -8.59 5.26 7.11
CA TYR A 253 -9.01 3.92 6.74
C TYR A 253 -8.11 3.30 5.68
N ILE A 254 -8.06 1.98 5.67
CA ILE A 254 -7.39 1.15 4.66
C ILE A 254 -8.32 0.05 4.17
N SER A 255 -8.24 -0.33 2.90
CA SER A 255 -9.08 -1.38 2.30
C SER A 255 -8.31 -2.11 1.20
N ASN A 256 -8.92 -3.15 0.63
CA ASN A 256 -8.36 -3.84 -0.55
C ASN A 256 -8.33 -3.00 -1.83
N LYS A 257 -8.91 -1.79 -1.82
CA LYS A 257 -8.89 -0.83 -2.95
C LYS A 257 -7.97 0.36 -2.69
N GLY A 258 -7.29 0.39 -1.56
CA GLY A 258 -6.52 1.53 -1.08
C GLY A 258 -7.11 2.17 0.16
N GLY A 259 -6.62 3.35 0.52
CA GLY A 259 -6.98 3.99 1.78
C GLY A 259 -6.60 5.47 1.83
N SER A 260 -6.93 6.11 2.94
CA SER A 260 -6.45 7.44 3.26
C SER A 260 -6.18 7.56 4.75
N LEU A 261 -5.05 8.17 5.09
CA LEU A 261 -4.63 8.43 6.46
C LEU A 261 -4.28 9.91 6.60
N LEU A 262 -4.80 10.51 7.66
CA LEU A 262 -4.42 11.83 8.14
C LEU A 262 -3.40 11.66 9.26
N PHE A 263 -2.20 12.17 9.06
CA PHE A 263 -1.13 12.30 10.04
C PHE A 263 -1.18 13.70 10.65
N ILE A 264 -0.98 13.78 11.95
CA ILE A 264 -0.89 15.02 12.72
C ILE A 264 0.34 14.90 13.59
N SER A 265 1.33 15.75 13.35
CA SER A 265 2.53 15.86 14.17
C SER A 265 2.42 17.08 15.07
N ASN A 266 2.75 16.90 16.34
CA ASN A 266 2.82 17.96 17.33
C ASN A 266 4.20 17.94 17.98
N ASN A 267 4.78 19.12 18.14
CA ASN A 267 5.99 19.32 18.91
C ASN A 267 5.72 20.37 19.98
N ALA A 268 6.05 20.03 21.23
CA ALA A 268 5.87 20.91 22.38
C ALA A 268 4.44 21.50 22.53
N GLY A 269 3.42 20.76 22.10
CA GLY A 269 2.01 21.17 22.16
C GLY A 269 1.53 22.07 21.02
N ASN A 270 2.40 22.44 20.08
CA ASN A 270 2.01 23.11 18.84
C ASN A 270 1.87 22.08 17.72
N ILE A 271 0.78 22.17 16.96
CA ILE A 271 0.61 21.36 15.74
C ILE A 271 1.66 21.87 14.74
N GLU A 272 2.63 21.04 14.41
CA GLU A 272 3.70 21.39 13.46
C GLU A 272 3.34 21.00 12.03
N SER A 273 2.55 19.94 11.85
CA SER A 273 2.11 19.56 10.51
C SER A 273 0.84 18.71 10.55
N LYS A 274 0.06 18.83 9.48
CA LYS A 274 -0.97 17.84 9.15
C LYS A 274 -0.73 17.37 7.73
N GLU A 275 -0.65 16.07 7.54
CA GLU A 275 -0.45 15.46 6.24
C GLU A 275 -1.58 14.47 5.96
N ARG A 276 -2.24 14.58 4.82
CA ARG A 276 -3.17 13.57 4.33
C ARG A 276 -2.51 12.80 3.22
N GLU A 277 -2.36 11.50 3.41
CA GLU A 277 -1.92 10.60 2.36
C GLU A 277 -3.07 9.71 1.89
N SER A 278 -3.06 9.40 0.60
CA SER A 278 -3.94 8.41 -0.02
C SER A 278 -3.10 7.35 -0.69
N PHE A 279 -3.54 6.10 -0.61
CA PHE A 279 -2.80 4.93 -1.07
C PHE A 279 -3.66 4.10 -2.01
N ASP A 280 -3.04 3.43 -2.96
CA ASP A 280 -3.68 2.40 -3.77
C ASP A 280 -3.77 1.04 -3.04
N ALA A 281 -4.32 0.03 -3.72
CA ALA A 281 -4.49 -1.32 -3.19
C ALA A 281 -3.17 -2.02 -2.82
N ASP A 282 -2.04 -1.58 -3.36
CA ASP A 282 -0.71 -2.12 -3.08
C ASP A 282 0.00 -1.34 -1.94
N GLY A 283 -0.65 -0.33 -1.38
CA GLY A 283 -0.11 0.52 -0.31
C GLY A 283 0.84 1.60 -0.81
N LYS A 284 0.89 1.84 -2.13
CA LYS A 284 1.70 2.90 -2.73
C LYS A 284 0.97 4.23 -2.56
N VAL A 285 1.68 5.25 -2.07
CA VAL A 285 1.16 6.62 -1.95
C VAL A 285 0.85 7.15 -3.36
N ILE A 286 -0.42 7.49 -3.60
CA ILE A 286 -0.90 8.08 -4.86
C ILE A 286 -1.20 9.57 -4.73
N SER A 287 -1.38 10.06 -3.50
CA SER A 287 -1.56 11.48 -3.21
C SER A 287 -1.02 11.80 -1.83
N ARG A 288 -0.33 12.93 -1.71
CA ARG A 288 0.05 13.55 -0.44
C ARG A 288 -0.43 14.99 -0.48
N ARG A 289 -1.08 15.40 0.59
CA ARG A 289 -1.51 16.77 0.80
C ARG A 289 -1.08 17.20 2.18
N TYR A 290 -0.73 18.46 2.37
CA TYR A 290 -0.32 18.98 3.65
C TYR A 290 -1.10 20.24 4.00
N CYS A 291 -1.11 20.56 5.28
CA CYS A 291 -1.63 21.79 5.82
C CYS A 291 -0.49 22.53 6.50
N ASP A 292 -0.15 23.72 5.99
CA ASP A 292 0.80 24.60 6.66
C ASP A 292 0.20 25.09 7.99
N ILE A 293 1.03 25.20 9.02
CA ILE A 293 0.67 25.66 10.38
C ILE A 293 0.02 27.04 10.39
N TYR A 294 0.29 27.85 9.38
CA TYR A 294 -0.30 29.19 9.24
C TYR A 294 -1.65 29.19 8.51
N SER A 295 -2.05 28.07 7.93
CA SER A 295 -3.29 27.90 7.18
C SER A 295 -4.32 27.08 7.97
N SER A 296 -5.56 27.56 8.04
CA SER A 296 -6.66 26.77 8.61
C SER A 296 -7.19 25.82 7.54
N CYS A 297 -6.69 24.58 7.49
CA CYS A 297 -7.29 23.56 6.64
C CYS A 297 -8.51 22.94 7.34
N ASP A 298 -9.64 22.96 6.65
CA ASP A 298 -10.81 22.21 7.08
C ASP A 298 -10.59 20.74 6.71
N LEU A 299 -10.68 19.86 7.70
CA LEU A 299 -10.52 18.42 7.51
C LEU A 299 -11.57 17.84 6.55
N ASN A 300 -12.67 18.57 6.31
CA ASN A 300 -13.78 18.17 5.45
C ASN A 300 -13.79 18.88 4.09
N ASP A 301 -12.91 19.87 3.87
CA ASP A 301 -12.81 20.59 2.61
C ASP A 301 -11.45 20.33 1.96
N GLU A 302 -11.45 19.43 0.99
CA GLU A 302 -10.28 19.04 0.20
C GLU A 302 -9.64 20.20 -0.58
N SER A 303 -10.34 21.33 -0.78
CA SER A 303 -9.79 22.52 -1.43
C SER A 303 -8.84 23.32 -0.54
N THR A 304 -8.89 23.08 0.78
CA THR A 304 -8.04 23.80 1.75
C THR A 304 -6.68 23.15 1.98
N TRP A 305 -6.40 22.01 1.32
CA TRP A 305 -5.16 21.26 1.47
C TRP A 305 -4.17 21.57 0.33
N LEU A 306 -2.90 21.76 0.68
CA LEU A 306 -1.83 22.01 -0.29
C LEU A 306 -1.27 20.69 -0.82
N ASP A 307 -0.99 20.58 -2.12
CA ASP A 307 -0.39 19.37 -2.72
C ASP A 307 1.13 19.45 -2.57
N SER A 308 1.71 18.52 -1.79
CA SER A 308 3.16 18.51 -1.50
C SER A 308 4.04 18.28 -2.73
N ASN A 309 3.45 17.82 -3.85
CA ASN A 309 4.19 17.63 -5.10
C ASN A 309 4.43 18.94 -5.86
N ARG A 310 4.03 20.10 -5.30
CA ARG A 310 4.09 21.40 -5.99
C ARG A 310 5.14 22.38 -5.47
N ASP A 311 5.85 22.08 -4.40
CA ASP A 311 6.80 23.04 -3.81
C ASP A 311 8.24 22.78 -4.25
N ILE A 312 8.55 23.17 -5.48
CA ILE A 312 9.86 23.75 -5.76
C ILE A 312 9.80 25.17 -5.18
N PHE A 313 10.52 25.40 -4.07
CA PHE A 313 10.74 26.71 -3.48
C PHE A 313 11.11 27.76 -4.54
N ILE A 314 10.17 28.65 -4.90
CA ILE A 314 10.48 29.91 -5.59
C ILE A 314 10.55 30.97 -4.50
N GLY A 315 11.76 31.29 -4.08
CA GLY A 315 12.01 32.36 -3.13
C GLY A 315 11.75 33.74 -3.75
N ASP A 316 10.71 34.43 -3.28
CA ASP A 316 10.73 35.88 -3.03
C ASP A 316 9.59 36.28 -2.05
N PRO A 317 9.90 36.72 -0.82
CA PRO A 317 8.88 37.07 0.19
C PRO A 317 8.10 38.37 -0.08
N ASN A 318 8.37 39.11 -1.17
CA ASN A 318 7.90 40.50 -1.31
C ASN A 318 6.90 40.79 -2.43
N SER A 319 6.26 39.78 -3.04
CA SER A 319 5.18 40.06 -4.02
C SER A 319 3.79 39.96 -3.39
N SER A 320 3.22 41.12 -3.05
CA SER A 320 1.81 41.23 -2.67
C SER A 320 0.93 41.21 -3.93
N HIS A 321 0.49 40.04 -4.36
CA HIS A 321 -0.64 39.89 -5.26
C HIS A 321 -1.65 38.92 -4.65
N SER A 322 -2.88 39.42 -4.46
CA SER A 322 -4.03 38.61 -4.08
C SER A 322 -4.30 37.56 -5.17
N LEU A 323 -3.84 36.34 -4.94
CA LEU A 323 -4.08 35.20 -5.83
C LEU A 323 -5.44 34.58 -5.47
N GLU A 324 -6.45 34.83 -6.31
CA GLU A 324 -7.40 33.75 -6.62
C GLU A 324 -6.56 32.66 -7.32
N SER A 325 -6.05 31.70 -6.54
CA SER A 325 -5.20 30.63 -7.03
C SER A 325 -6.01 29.71 -7.93
N THR A 326 -5.89 29.91 -9.24
CA THR A 326 -6.39 28.96 -10.24
C THR A 326 -5.58 27.68 -10.07
N GLU A 327 -6.23 26.60 -9.64
CA GLU A 327 -5.63 25.30 -9.38
C GLU A 327 -4.86 24.80 -10.63
N ILE A 328 -3.53 24.88 -10.63
CA ILE A 328 -2.70 24.38 -11.74
C ILE A 328 -2.82 22.86 -11.79
N LEU A 329 -3.67 22.33 -12.65
CA LEU A 329 -3.81 20.89 -12.85
C LEU A 329 -2.65 20.41 -13.73
N ILE A 330 -1.83 19.49 -13.19
CA ILE A 330 -0.74 18.85 -13.94
C ILE A 330 -1.22 17.48 -14.42
N GLN A 331 -0.99 17.20 -15.70
CA GLN A 331 -1.32 15.91 -16.32
C GLN A 331 -0.06 15.27 -16.88
N MET A 332 0.24 14.04 -16.47
CA MET A 332 1.32 13.25 -17.06
C MET A 332 0.78 12.34 -18.16
N PHE A 333 1.57 12.14 -19.21
CA PHE A 333 1.25 11.26 -20.32
C PHE A 333 2.28 10.14 -20.47
N ASN A 334 1.76 8.92 -20.62
CA ASN A 334 2.56 7.74 -20.93
C ASN A 334 2.31 7.30 -22.37
N LEU A 335 3.32 7.41 -23.23
CA LEU A 335 3.23 6.91 -24.61
C LEU A 335 3.35 5.39 -24.62
N VAL A 336 2.37 4.71 -25.21
CA VAL A 336 2.39 3.25 -25.36
C VAL A 336 2.28 2.89 -26.84
N GLY A 337 3.28 2.19 -27.35
CA GLY A 337 3.28 1.71 -28.73
C GLY A 337 3.53 2.77 -29.80
N ILE A 338 3.81 4.02 -29.41
CA ILE A 338 4.12 5.13 -30.33
C ILE A 338 5.61 5.47 -30.24
N PRO A 339 6.37 5.38 -31.36
CA PRO A 339 7.74 5.83 -31.39
C PRO A 339 7.84 7.33 -31.09
N LYS A 340 8.68 7.71 -30.14
CA LYS A 340 8.86 9.13 -29.77
C LYS A 340 9.37 9.99 -30.92
N SER A 341 10.14 9.39 -31.84
CA SER A 341 10.70 10.07 -33.01
C SER A 341 9.65 10.61 -33.97
N ILE A 342 8.40 10.11 -33.90
CA ILE A 342 7.30 10.59 -34.74
C ILE A 342 6.35 11.52 -33.99
N VAL A 343 6.55 11.76 -32.69
CA VAL A 343 5.72 12.70 -31.91
C VAL A 343 6.19 14.12 -32.18
N ILE A 344 5.34 14.94 -32.78
CA ILE A 344 5.62 16.37 -33.00
C ILE A 344 5.23 17.14 -31.74
N ASN A 345 4.01 16.90 -31.27
CA ASN A 345 3.42 17.73 -30.24
C ASN A 345 2.32 16.99 -29.48
N ILE A 346 2.11 17.39 -28.23
CA ILE A 346 0.96 16.97 -27.42
C ILE A 346 0.40 18.23 -26.78
N CYS A 347 -0.88 18.51 -26.98
CA CYS A 347 -1.49 19.75 -26.51
C CYS A 347 -2.91 19.53 -25.98
N GLN A 348 -3.46 20.57 -25.37
CA GLN A 348 -4.87 20.65 -25.04
C GLN A 348 -5.63 21.42 -26.12
N ASP A 349 -6.67 20.81 -26.70
CA ASP A 349 -7.49 21.39 -27.77
C ASP A 349 -8.46 22.44 -27.20
N ASP A 350 -7.96 23.64 -26.97
CA ASP A 350 -8.74 24.71 -26.34
C ASP A 350 -9.82 25.25 -27.29
N ASN A 351 -9.51 25.31 -28.58
CA ASN A 351 -10.37 25.88 -29.61
C ASN A 351 -11.23 24.82 -30.35
N GLU A 352 -11.06 23.53 -30.02
CA GLU A 352 -11.81 22.39 -30.56
C GLU A 352 -11.66 22.24 -32.09
N ASN A 353 -10.51 22.64 -32.63
CA ASN A 353 -10.23 22.57 -34.07
C ASN A 353 -9.53 21.26 -34.50
N GLY A 354 -9.10 20.44 -33.54
CA GLY A 354 -8.44 19.15 -33.78
C GLY A 354 -6.98 19.24 -34.25
N SER A 355 -6.29 20.35 -33.96
CA SER A 355 -4.86 20.55 -34.23
C SER A 355 -4.19 21.34 -33.12
N CYS A 356 -2.90 21.09 -32.88
CA CYS A 356 -2.15 21.81 -31.85
C CYS A 356 -1.66 23.17 -32.38
N GLU A 357 -2.24 24.25 -31.86
CA GLU A 357 -1.78 25.61 -32.14
C GLU A 357 -0.78 26.10 -31.10
N ASN A 358 0.18 26.94 -31.50
CA ASN A 358 1.22 27.47 -30.60
C ASN A 358 0.71 28.25 -29.37
N LYS A 359 -0.56 28.64 -29.36
CA LYS A 359 -1.19 29.37 -28.24
C LYS A 359 -1.84 28.43 -27.21
N GLU A 360 -2.00 27.16 -27.54
CA GLU A 360 -2.60 26.16 -26.66
C GLU A 360 -1.57 25.63 -25.67
N PRO A 361 -2.00 25.17 -24.47
CA PRO A 361 -1.14 24.48 -23.53
C PRO A 361 -0.46 23.27 -24.20
N GLN A 362 0.87 23.25 -24.16
CA GLN A 362 1.70 22.21 -24.77
C GLN A 362 2.34 21.35 -23.67
N ALA A 363 2.40 20.04 -23.90
CA ALA A 363 3.11 19.14 -23.01
C ALA A 363 4.62 19.25 -23.24
N ILE A 364 5.36 19.38 -22.15
CA ILE A 364 6.81 19.47 -22.15
C ILE A 364 7.36 18.06 -21.96
N LEU A 365 8.33 17.69 -22.80
CA LEU A 365 9.08 16.44 -22.63
C LEU A 365 10.00 16.58 -21.42
N THR A 366 9.71 15.85 -20.36
CA THR A 366 10.57 15.79 -19.16
C THR A 366 11.43 14.53 -19.21
N LYS A 367 12.75 14.73 -19.17
CA LYS A 367 13.72 13.65 -19.00
C LYS A 367 13.97 13.47 -17.51
N ASP A 368 13.48 12.37 -16.97
CA ASP A 368 13.89 11.90 -15.66
C ASP A 368 15.37 11.49 -15.74
N SER A 369 16.24 12.11 -14.94
CA SER A 369 17.70 11.94 -15.02
C SER A 369 18.17 10.55 -14.59
N GLN A 370 17.29 9.76 -13.96
CA GLN A 370 17.60 8.42 -13.45
C GLN A 370 16.83 7.28 -14.15
N LYS A 371 15.78 7.59 -14.92
CA LYS A 371 15.01 6.60 -15.71
C LYS A 371 15.12 6.88 -17.20
N THR A 372 15.37 5.85 -17.99
CA THR A 372 15.35 5.93 -19.46
C THR A 372 13.96 6.22 -20.05
N ASN A 373 12.93 6.36 -19.21
CA ASN A 373 11.55 6.60 -19.62
C ASN A 373 11.23 8.10 -19.58
N GLU A 374 11.46 8.78 -20.71
CA GLU A 374 10.98 10.16 -20.89
C GLU A 374 9.43 10.19 -20.88
N THR A 375 8.86 11.12 -20.11
CA THR A 375 7.42 11.34 -19.94
C THR A 375 7.05 12.73 -20.47
N TYR A 376 5.79 12.93 -20.86
CA TYR A 376 5.29 14.25 -21.26
C TYR A 376 4.42 14.81 -20.14
N LEU A 377 4.62 16.08 -19.83
CA LEU A 377 3.94 16.77 -18.74
C LEU A 377 3.20 18.00 -19.27
N LEU A 378 1.91 18.09 -19.03
CA LEU A 378 1.06 19.23 -19.38
C LEU A 378 0.66 19.98 -18.12
N GLU A 379 1.12 21.22 -18.01
CA GLU A 379 0.74 22.15 -16.95
C GLU A 379 -0.57 22.88 -17.30
N ASN A 380 -1.32 23.31 -16.29
CA ASN A 380 -2.59 24.03 -16.45
C ASN A 380 -3.66 23.24 -17.25
N ASN A 381 -3.64 21.91 -17.15
CA ASN A 381 -4.56 21.03 -17.84
C ASN A 381 -6.02 21.28 -17.43
N ASN A 382 -6.86 21.69 -18.38
CA ASN A 382 -8.30 21.73 -18.19
C ASN A 382 -8.92 20.32 -18.41
N PRO A 383 -9.44 19.64 -17.38
CA PRO A 383 -9.96 18.27 -17.50
C PRO A 383 -11.19 18.19 -18.41
N ASN A 384 -11.82 19.33 -18.71
CA ASN A 384 -12.97 19.43 -19.60
C ASN A 384 -12.60 19.64 -21.07
N LYS A 385 -11.30 19.65 -21.40
CA LYS A 385 -10.81 19.82 -22.77
C LYS A 385 -10.13 18.53 -23.28
N PRO A 386 -10.21 18.24 -24.59
CA PRO A 386 -9.55 17.08 -25.18
C PRO A 386 -8.03 17.25 -25.16
N ILE A 387 -7.32 16.13 -25.19
CA ILE A 387 -5.87 16.11 -25.43
C ILE A 387 -5.65 15.68 -26.88
N LEU A 388 -4.77 16.37 -27.59
CA LEU A 388 -4.33 16.00 -28.93
C LEU A 388 -2.89 15.50 -28.89
N MET A 389 -2.59 14.51 -29.72
CA MET A 389 -1.23 14.10 -30.01
C MET A 389 -1.00 14.17 -31.52
N GLU A 390 -0.15 15.10 -31.94
CA GLU A 390 0.27 15.27 -33.33
C GLU A 390 1.49 14.40 -33.62
N LEU A 391 1.36 13.61 -34.67
CA LEU A 391 2.38 12.69 -35.14
C LEU A 391 2.80 13.04 -36.57
N GLN A 392 4.06 12.76 -36.92
CA GLN A 392 4.58 12.88 -38.27
C GLN A 392 5.51 11.72 -38.61
N ASP A 393 5.08 10.88 -39.54
CA ASP A 393 5.91 9.85 -40.17
C ASP A 393 5.95 10.04 -41.69
N LYS A 394 6.89 10.87 -42.15
CA LYS A 394 7.12 11.13 -43.57
C LYS A 394 7.60 9.91 -44.35
N SER A 395 8.08 8.87 -43.66
CA SER A 395 8.59 7.66 -44.30
C SER A 395 7.49 6.69 -44.68
N LYS A 396 6.33 6.78 -44.01
CA LYS A 396 5.21 5.84 -44.20
C LYS A 396 3.90 6.49 -44.63
N VAL A 397 3.66 7.77 -44.32
CA VAL A 397 2.42 8.47 -44.69
C VAL A 397 2.67 9.46 -45.82
N ASN A 398 2.03 9.22 -46.97
CA ASN A 398 2.26 9.94 -48.23
C ASN A 398 1.46 11.26 -48.35
N PHE A 399 0.59 11.54 -47.39
CA PHE A 399 -0.33 12.67 -47.41
C PHE A 399 -0.04 13.63 -46.26
N ASP A 400 -0.46 14.88 -46.41
CA ASP A 400 -0.46 15.88 -45.33
C ASP A 400 0.92 16.08 -44.68
N ASP A 401 2.01 15.96 -45.47
CA ASP A 401 3.41 15.98 -45.00
C ASP A 401 3.71 14.90 -43.94
N GLY A 402 3.05 13.76 -44.05
CA GLY A 402 3.13 12.65 -43.09
C GLY A 402 2.44 12.91 -41.76
N LYS A 403 1.69 14.02 -41.62
CA LYS A 403 1.08 14.44 -40.35
C LYS A 403 -0.30 13.86 -40.12
N PHE A 404 -0.55 13.43 -38.89
CA PHE A 404 -1.86 13.01 -38.42
C PHE A 404 -2.01 13.24 -36.90
N THR A 405 -3.24 13.31 -36.42
CA THR A 405 -3.54 13.70 -35.03
C THR A 405 -4.48 12.69 -34.39
N PHE A 406 -4.16 12.27 -33.16
CA PHE A 406 -5.08 11.54 -32.31
C PHE A 406 -5.78 12.48 -31.35
N ASN A 407 -7.09 12.25 -31.16
CA ASN A 407 -7.90 12.95 -30.19
C ASN A 407 -8.25 12.01 -29.03
N PHE A 408 -7.89 12.43 -27.83
CA PHE A 408 -8.18 11.75 -26.59
C PHE A 408 -9.26 12.50 -25.83
N ASN A 409 -10.22 11.76 -25.28
CA ASN A 409 -11.37 12.36 -24.61
C ASN A 409 -10.96 13.20 -23.39
N LYS A 410 -11.94 13.95 -22.88
CA LYS A 410 -11.85 14.67 -21.61
C LYS A 410 -11.51 13.67 -20.51
N SER A 411 -10.32 13.79 -19.93
CA SER A 411 -9.88 12.88 -18.88
C SER A 411 -10.72 13.15 -17.64
N LYS A 412 -11.28 12.10 -17.02
CA LYS A 412 -11.51 12.14 -15.57
C LYS A 412 -10.16 12.38 -14.90
N ILE A 413 -10.15 12.88 -13.66
CA ILE A 413 -8.96 13.27 -12.89
C ILE A 413 -8.03 12.06 -12.66
N GLU A 414 -7.35 11.62 -13.71
CA GLU A 414 -6.37 10.54 -13.74
C GLU A 414 -5.01 11.22 -13.83
N LYS A 415 -4.14 11.06 -12.82
CA LYS A 415 -2.82 11.74 -12.81
C LYS A 415 -1.93 11.35 -14.00
N ILE A 416 -2.09 10.11 -14.51
CA ILE A 416 -1.32 9.58 -15.65
C ILE A 416 -2.31 9.08 -16.69
N LYS A 417 -2.28 9.67 -17.89
CA LYS A 417 -3.11 9.25 -19.03
C LYS A 417 -2.26 8.49 -20.04
N GLU A 418 -2.75 7.32 -20.46
CA GLU A 418 -2.15 6.58 -21.57
C GLU A 418 -2.41 7.32 -22.89
N LEU A 419 -1.37 7.47 -23.71
CA LEU A 419 -1.48 7.94 -25.08
C LEU A 419 -1.07 6.81 -26.02
N SER A 420 -2.08 6.14 -26.60
CA SER A 420 -1.91 5.00 -27.50
C SER A 420 -3.05 4.91 -28.50
N ILE A 421 -2.86 4.16 -29.59
CA ILE A 421 -3.92 3.89 -30.57
C ILE A 421 -5.11 3.17 -29.92
N LEU A 422 -4.86 2.24 -28.97
CA LEU A 422 -5.92 1.56 -28.24
C LEU A 422 -6.70 2.52 -27.34
N GLN A 423 -6.00 3.43 -26.65
CA GLN A 423 -6.67 4.42 -25.81
C GLN A 423 -7.55 5.33 -26.67
N THR A 424 -7.13 5.72 -27.87
CA THR A 424 -7.99 6.46 -28.81
C THR A 424 -9.28 5.69 -29.13
N MET A 425 -9.22 4.36 -29.32
CA MET A 425 -10.41 3.53 -29.56
C MET A 425 -11.34 3.47 -28.35
N VAL A 426 -10.78 3.42 -27.14
CA VAL A 426 -11.53 3.46 -25.88
C VAL A 426 -12.20 4.82 -25.70
N ASP A 427 -11.46 5.90 -25.91
CA ASP A 427 -11.93 7.27 -25.76
C ASP A 427 -13.07 7.61 -26.73
N ASN A 428 -13.09 6.95 -27.90
CA ASN A 428 -14.15 7.05 -28.90
C ASN A 428 -15.29 6.02 -28.71
N ASN A 429 -15.31 5.28 -27.59
CA ASN A 429 -16.33 4.26 -27.27
C ASN A 429 -16.48 3.14 -28.33
N ILE A 430 -15.42 2.85 -29.10
CA ILE A 430 -15.44 1.79 -30.12
C ILE A 430 -15.21 0.43 -29.46
N ILE A 431 -14.27 0.40 -28.51
CA ILE A 431 -14.00 -0.74 -27.61
C ILE A 431 -14.07 -0.26 -26.16
N SER A 432 -14.41 -1.15 -25.23
CA SER A 432 -14.34 -0.84 -23.80
C SER A 432 -12.93 -1.03 -23.23
N SER A 433 -12.64 -0.46 -22.07
CA SER A 433 -11.35 -0.65 -21.38
C SER A 433 -11.02 -2.13 -21.17
N VAL A 434 -12.01 -2.95 -20.79
CA VAL A 434 -11.83 -4.40 -20.60
C VAL A 434 -11.38 -5.09 -21.89
N GLU A 435 -11.91 -4.66 -23.04
CA GLU A 435 -11.55 -5.22 -24.34
C GLU A 435 -10.12 -4.79 -24.74
N ALA A 436 -9.75 -3.54 -24.48
CA ALA A 436 -8.38 -3.04 -24.68
C ALA A 436 -7.37 -3.74 -23.75
N ASP A 437 -7.75 -3.99 -22.50
CA ASP A 437 -6.86 -4.58 -21.49
C ASP A 437 -6.39 -5.98 -21.89
N THR A 438 -7.19 -6.75 -22.64
CA THR A 438 -6.77 -8.06 -23.17
C THR A 438 -5.49 -7.97 -24.02
N PHE A 439 -5.23 -6.83 -24.66
CA PHE A 439 -4.03 -6.58 -25.44
C PHE A 439 -2.97 -5.80 -24.65
N ARG A 440 -3.36 -4.97 -23.66
CA ARG A 440 -2.44 -4.28 -22.74
C ARG A 440 -1.78 -5.22 -21.74
N THR A 441 -2.39 -6.35 -21.42
CA THR A 441 -1.86 -7.31 -20.45
C THR A 441 -1.36 -8.58 -21.11
N LEU A 442 -0.88 -8.50 -22.37
CA LEU A 442 -0.19 -9.63 -22.99
C LEU A 442 1.02 -10.01 -22.13
N THR A 443 1.15 -11.30 -21.80
CA THR A 443 2.13 -11.78 -20.81
C THR A 443 3.57 -11.69 -21.31
N ASN A 444 3.76 -11.53 -22.62
CA ASN A 444 5.04 -11.39 -23.27
C ASN A 444 5.20 -9.95 -23.78
N LYS A 445 6.15 -9.21 -23.19
CA LYS A 445 6.47 -7.83 -23.58
C LYS A 445 6.86 -7.69 -25.06
N GLU A 446 7.63 -8.64 -25.61
CA GLU A 446 7.97 -8.62 -27.05
C GLU A 446 6.71 -8.77 -27.91
N ALA A 447 5.75 -9.61 -27.49
CA ALA A 447 4.49 -9.77 -28.21
C ALA A 447 3.63 -8.50 -28.13
N GLN A 448 3.63 -7.82 -26.98
CA GLN A 448 2.98 -6.54 -26.80
C GLN A 448 3.58 -5.45 -27.69
N ASP A 449 4.91 -5.31 -27.69
CA ASP A 449 5.61 -4.31 -28.51
C ASP A 449 5.35 -4.56 -30.02
N LYS A 450 5.39 -5.82 -30.45
CA LYS A 450 5.04 -6.22 -31.82
C LYS A 450 3.59 -5.93 -32.17
N PHE A 451 2.66 -6.16 -31.24
CA PHE A 451 1.25 -5.87 -31.46
C PHE A 451 1.04 -4.37 -31.70
N TYR A 452 1.61 -3.51 -30.85
CA TYR A 452 1.50 -2.06 -31.03
C TYR A 452 2.20 -1.57 -32.30
N THR A 453 3.38 -2.11 -32.62
CA THR A 453 4.08 -1.80 -33.88
C THR A 453 3.19 -2.11 -35.08
N ALA A 454 2.61 -3.31 -35.11
CA ALA A 454 1.74 -3.72 -36.20
C ALA A 454 0.44 -2.88 -36.24
N LEU A 455 -0.06 -2.43 -35.10
CA LEU A 455 -1.23 -1.55 -35.00
C LEU A 455 -0.94 -0.18 -35.62
N LEU A 456 0.24 0.40 -35.33
CA LEU A 456 0.68 1.66 -35.94
C LEU A 456 0.91 1.51 -37.45
N ASP A 457 1.60 0.46 -37.88
CA ASP A 457 1.82 0.18 -39.32
C ASP A 457 0.49 0.04 -40.07
N ALA A 458 -0.48 -0.67 -39.50
CA ALA A 458 -1.80 -0.81 -40.07
C ALA A 458 -2.53 0.54 -40.17
N LEU A 459 -2.43 1.38 -39.14
CA LEU A 459 -3.01 2.73 -39.16
C LEU A 459 -2.41 3.59 -40.27
N GLU A 460 -1.09 3.66 -40.37
CA GLU A 460 -0.37 4.47 -41.38
C GLU A 460 -0.68 4.02 -42.81
N ASN A 461 -0.69 2.70 -43.05
CA ASN A 461 -1.10 2.13 -44.34
C ASN A 461 -2.56 2.48 -44.69
N ASN A 462 -3.44 2.46 -43.70
CA ASN A 462 -4.84 2.82 -43.90
C ASN A 462 -5.00 4.32 -44.16
N ILE A 463 -4.21 5.20 -43.55
CA ILE A 463 -4.23 6.64 -43.88
C ILE A 463 -3.98 6.81 -45.37
N ASN A 464 -2.93 6.19 -45.92
CA ASN A 464 -2.64 6.25 -47.35
C ASN A 464 -3.80 5.73 -48.19
N THR A 465 -4.39 4.59 -47.82
CA THR A 465 -5.51 3.98 -48.56
C THR A 465 -6.75 4.89 -48.57
N PHE A 466 -7.17 5.41 -47.41
CA PHE A 466 -8.36 6.25 -47.32
C PHE A 466 -8.16 7.65 -47.90
N ARG A 467 -6.98 8.25 -47.74
CA ARG A 467 -6.66 9.53 -48.38
C ARG A 467 -6.61 9.41 -49.91
N ASN A 468 -6.05 8.32 -50.45
CA ASN A 468 -6.12 8.02 -51.89
C ASN A 468 -7.56 7.91 -52.41
N ASN A 469 -8.48 7.39 -51.58
CA ASN A 469 -9.89 7.28 -51.91
C ASN A 469 -10.70 8.56 -51.65
N GLY A 470 -10.03 9.69 -51.35
CA GLY A 470 -10.66 10.99 -51.22
C GLY A 470 -11.32 11.27 -49.87
N ILE A 471 -11.08 10.45 -48.84
CA ILE A 471 -11.51 10.81 -47.47
C ILE A 471 -10.69 12.01 -47.01
N ASP A 472 -11.35 13.04 -46.47
CA ASP A 472 -10.70 14.24 -45.97
C ASP A 472 -9.83 13.99 -44.73
N LYS A 473 -8.86 14.87 -44.50
CA LYS A 473 -7.87 14.75 -43.42
C LYS A 473 -8.52 14.65 -42.03
N GLN A 474 -9.60 15.40 -41.78
CA GLN A 474 -10.23 15.44 -40.46
C GLN A 474 -11.00 14.15 -40.16
N ARG A 475 -11.58 13.50 -41.18
CA ARG A 475 -12.38 12.28 -41.00
C ARG A 475 -11.55 10.99 -41.09
N VAL A 476 -10.38 11.02 -41.74
CA VAL A 476 -9.62 9.81 -42.03
C VAL A 476 -9.26 9.01 -40.77
N ILE A 477 -8.77 9.67 -39.72
CA ILE A 477 -8.32 8.99 -38.50
C ILE A 477 -9.50 8.33 -37.77
N ASN A 478 -10.62 9.03 -37.64
CA ASN A 478 -11.81 8.49 -36.98
C ASN A 478 -12.35 7.25 -37.71
N VAL A 479 -12.40 7.27 -39.05
CA VAL A 479 -12.83 6.12 -39.86
C VAL A 479 -11.89 4.92 -39.69
N ILE A 480 -10.58 5.17 -39.62
CA ILE A 480 -9.56 4.13 -39.44
C ILE A 480 -9.67 3.52 -38.03
N ILE A 481 -9.72 4.37 -37.00
CA ILE A 481 -9.84 3.97 -35.60
C ILE A 481 -11.13 3.15 -35.37
N GLU A 482 -12.24 3.54 -35.98
CA GLU A 482 -13.49 2.77 -35.95
C GLU A 482 -13.35 1.39 -36.59
N LYS A 483 -12.76 1.30 -37.80
CA LYS A 483 -12.55 0.02 -38.49
C LYS A 483 -11.61 -0.91 -37.72
N MET A 484 -10.48 -0.39 -37.26
CA MET A 484 -9.49 -1.13 -36.50
C MET A 484 -10.05 -1.58 -35.14
N GLY A 485 -10.76 -0.71 -34.42
CA GLY A 485 -11.38 -1.04 -33.13
C GLY A 485 -12.45 -2.12 -33.25
N ASN A 486 -13.32 -2.04 -34.27
CA ASN A 486 -14.29 -3.10 -34.57
C ASN A 486 -13.59 -4.45 -34.87
N LYS A 487 -12.43 -4.41 -35.52
CA LYS A 487 -11.65 -5.61 -35.80
C LYS A 487 -11.03 -6.21 -34.55
N ILE A 488 -10.49 -5.39 -33.66
CA ILE A 488 -9.97 -5.80 -32.35
C ILE A 488 -11.09 -6.45 -31.53
N LYS A 489 -12.28 -5.83 -31.51
CA LYS A 489 -13.46 -6.34 -30.81
C LYS A 489 -13.84 -7.76 -31.22
N ILE A 490 -13.91 -8.01 -32.53
CA ILE A 490 -14.22 -9.36 -33.08
C ILE A 490 -13.12 -10.38 -32.73
N ASN A 491 -11.88 -9.91 -32.58
CA ASN A 491 -10.70 -10.75 -32.39
C ASN A 491 -10.18 -10.79 -30.94
N GLN A 492 -10.97 -10.45 -29.91
CA GLN A 492 -10.51 -10.51 -28.52
C GLN A 492 -9.93 -11.88 -28.11
N LYS A 493 -10.54 -12.97 -28.59
CA LYS A 493 -10.05 -14.34 -28.34
C LYS A 493 -8.64 -14.58 -28.90
N GLN A 494 -8.18 -13.72 -29.80
CA GLN A 494 -6.87 -13.77 -30.42
C GLN A 494 -5.76 -13.32 -29.45
N ALA A 495 -6.06 -12.43 -28.49
CA ALA A 495 -5.12 -12.07 -27.42
C ALA A 495 -4.72 -13.30 -26.57
N ASN A 496 -5.69 -14.14 -26.20
CA ASN A 496 -5.41 -15.38 -25.47
C ASN A 496 -4.53 -16.36 -26.27
N LYS A 497 -4.71 -16.41 -27.60
CA LYS A 497 -3.87 -17.24 -28.47
C LYS A 497 -2.46 -16.67 -28.60
N ILE A 498 -2.30 -15.34 -28.62
CA ILE A 498 -0.98 -14.70 -28.57
C ILE A 498 -0.26 -15.05 -27.26
N ASN A 499 -0.95 -14.98 -26.12
CA ASN A 499 -0.38 -15.39 -24.83
C ASN A 499 0.00 -16.89 -24.83
N ALA A 500 -0.84 -17.74 -25.42
CA ALA A 500 -0.56 -19.18 -25.56
C ALA A 500 0.65 -19.49 -26.46
N CYS A 501 1.09 -18.57 -27.31
CA CYS A 501 2.31 -18.73 -28.10
C CYS A 501 3.59 -18.66 -27.26
N GLY A 502 3.53 -18.16 -26.01
CA GLY A 502 4.69 -17.98 -25.15
C GLY A 502 5.76 -17.11 -25.82
N THR A 503 6.97 -17.65 -25.99
CA THR A 503 8.11 -16.98 -26.65
C THR A 503 8.27 -17.33 -28.14
N ASN A 504 7.35 -18.10 -28.73
CA ASN A 504 7.44 -18.49 -30.13
C ASN A 504 7.08 -17.32 -31.07
N LYS A 505 8.11 -16.64 -31.60
CA LYS A 505 7.96 -15.46 -32.46
C LYS A 505 7.08 -15.70 -33.69
N ASN A 506 7.27 -16.81 -34.40
CA ASN A 506 6.47 -17.14 -35.59
C ASN A 506 4.98 -17.35 -35.26
N CYS A 507 4.69 -17.93 -34.09
CA CYS A 507 3.33 -18.07 -33.59
C CYS A 507 2.71 -16.70 -33.28
N VAL A 508 3.43 -15.86 -32.52
CA VAL A 508 3.00 -14.50 -32.18
C VAL A 508 2.72 -13.69 -33.45
N ASP A 509 3.63 -13.69 -34.41
CA ASP A 509 3.49 -12.94 -35.67
C ASP A 509 2.27 -13.42 -36.46
N LYS A 510 2.05 -14.73 -36.56
CA LYS A 510 0.87 -15.32 -37.22
C LYS A 510 -0.43 -14.92 -36.54
N GLU A 511 -0.46 -14.92 -35.21
CA GLU A 511 -1.66 -14.61 -34.44
C GLU A 511 -1.97 -13.09 -34.43
N ILE A 512 -0.96 -12.21 -34.38
CA ILE A 512 -1.10 -10.75 -34.54
C ILE A 512 -1.62 -10.43 -35.95
N LYS A 513 -1.03 -11.05 -36.97
CA LYS A 513 -1.41 -10.82 -38.37
C LYS A 513 -2.91 -11.06 -38.62
N LYS A 514 -3.52 -12.07 -38.00
CA LYS A 514 -4.97 -12.33 -38.11
C LYS A 514 -5.87 -11.21 -37.58
N ILE A 515 -5.37 -10.40 -36.65
CA ILE A 515 -6.11 -9.25 -36.12
C ILE A 515 -6.13 -8.13 -37.18
N LEU A 516 -5.04 -7.98 -37.94
CA LEU A 516 -4.78 -6.80 -38.77
C LEU A 516 -4.94 -7.05 -40.29
N ASP A 517 -4.88 -8.29 -40.78
CA ASP A 517 -4.95 -8.69 -42.20
C ASP A 517 -6.28 -8.38 -42.94
N ILE A 518 -7.24 -7.71 -42.28
CA ILE A 518 -8.57 -7.43 -42.83
C ILE A 518 -8.90 -5.93 -42.76
N VAL A 519 -7.93 -5.09 -42.40
CA VAL A 519 -8.04 -3.62 -42.47
C VAL A 519 -7.22 -3.16 -43.66
#